data_AF-A0A1H5Z557-F1
#
_entry.id   AF-A0A1H5Z557-F1
#
_cell.length_a   1.000
_cell.length_b   1.000
_cell.length_c   1.000
_cell.angle_alpha   90.00
_cell.angle_beta   90.00
_cell.angle_gamma   90.00
#
_symmetry.space_group_name_H-M   'P 1'
#
loop_
_entity.id
_entity.type
_entity.pdbx_description
1 polymer ?
#
loop_
_entity_poly.entity_id
_entity_poly.type
_entity_poly.pdbx_seq_one_letter_code
_entity_poly.pdbx_strand_id
1 'polypeptide(L)'
;MSRAEAQTFSIDLSERLLTVAEAAEYLNTSERFPRRLIEERRIRFVRLGEPGKRGHIRIPESALREFVNAGLVEPMTVSDNWRAA
;
A
#
# COMPACT_ATOMS: atom_id res chain seq x y z
N MET A 1 8.29 22.07 -20.89
CA MET A 1 8.90 20.72 -20.98
C MET A 1 9.42 20.40 -19.58
N SER A 2 8.65 19.79 -18.70
CA SER A 2 8.35 18.36 -18.66
C SER A 2 6.97 18.18 -18.04
N ARG A 3 6.02 17.68 -18.84
CA ARG A 3 4.70 17.27 -18.34
C ARG A 3 5.00 16.02 -17.54
N ALA A 4 4.84 16.09 -16.21
CA ALA A 4 4.93 14.95 -15.31
C ALA A 4 4.29 13.75 -16.02
N GLU A 5 5.11 12.77 -16.38
CA GLU A 5 4.63 11.49 -16.85
C GLU A 5 3.67 11.02 -15.77
N ALA A 6 2.38 11.13 -16.07
CA ALA A 6 1.36 10.54 -15.24
C ALA A 6 1.66 9.05 -15.31
N GLN A 7 2.44 8.56 -14.33
CA GLN A 7 2.77 7.17 -14.18
C GLN A 7 1.44 6.45 -14.22
N THR A 8 1.18 5.85 -15.36
CA THR A 8 0.02 5.01 -15.57
C THR A 8 0.39 3.77 -14.79
N PHE A 9 0.09 3.79 -13.49
CA PHE A 9 0.18 2.61 -12.64
C PHE A 9 -0.85 1.64 -13.19
N SER A 10 -0.44 0.83 -14.16
CA SER A 10 -1.24 -0.25 -14.69
C SER A 10 -1.44 -1.24 -13.56
N ILE A 11 -2.66 -1.30 -13.06
CA ILE A 11 -3.09 -2.36 -12.17
C ILE A 11 -3.21 -3.59 -13.06
N ASP A 12 -2.61 -4.72 -12.68
CA ASP A 12 -2.89 -5.96 -13.39
C ASP A 12 -4.37 -6.30 -13.16
N LEU A 13 -5.14 -6.42 -14.24
CA LEU A 13 -6.58 -6.68 -14.15
C LEU A 13 -6.88 -8.08 -13.57
N SER A 14 -5.88 -8.96 -13.52
CA SER A 14 -5.95 -10.26 -12.86
C SER A 14 -5.69 -10.18 -11.35
N GLU A 15 -5.26 -9.02 -10.85
CA GLU A 15 -4.89 -8.83 -9.46
C GLU A 15 -6.12 -8.75 -8.55
N ARG A 16 -6.04 -9.41 -7.39
CA ARG A 16 -7.11 -9.34 -6.41
C ARG A 16 -7.22 -7.93 -5.82
N LEU A 17 -8.40 -7.35 -5.97
CA LEU A 17 -8.77 -6.06 -5.41
C LEU A 17 -9.47 -6.25 -4.06
N LEU A 18 -8.79 -5.85 -3.00
CA LEU A 18 -9.26 -5.98 -1.63
C LEU A 18 -10.10 -4.77 -1.20
N THR A 19 -11.11 -5.01 -0.39
CA THR A 19 -11.78 -3.98 0.40
C THR A 19 -10.89 -3.52 1.55
N VAL A 20 -11.29 -2.43 2.22
CA VAL A 20 -10.60 -1.94 3.43
C VAL A 20 -10.60 -3.00 4.53
N ALA A 21 -11.70 -3.73 4.69
CA ALA A 21 -11.81 -4.81 5.68
C ALA A 21 -10.88 -5.97 5.34
N GLU A 22 -10.88 -6.45 4.09
CA GLU A 22 -9.97 -7.52 3.65
C GLU A 22 -8.50 -7.10 3.73
N ALA A 23 -8.17 -5.84 3.45
CA ALA A 23 -6.81 -5.34 3.63
C ALA A 23 -6.38 -5.30 5.10
N ALA A 24 -7.33 -5.02 6.01
CA ALA A 24 -7.09 -5.07 7.45
C ALA A 24 -6.81 -6.50 7.89
N GLU A 25 -7.62 -7.46 7.43
CA GLU A 25 -7.41 -8.90 7.65
C GLU A 25 -6.06 -9.37 7.09
N TYR A 26 -5.71 -8.96 5.86
CA TYR A 26 -4.45 -9.31 5.21
C TYR A 26 -3.23 -8.86 6.02
N LEU A 27 -3.27 -7.64 6.55
CA LEU A 27 -2.19 -7.09 7.38
C LEU A 27 -2.28 -7.51 8.85
N ASN A 28 -3.31 -8.29 9.23
CA ASN A 28 -3.63 -8.62 10.61
C ASN A 28 -3.72 -7.37 11.51
N THR A 29 -4.37 -6.32 11.01
CA THR A 29 -4.58 -5.03 11.70
C THR A 29 -6.06 -4.65 11.77
N SER A 30 -6.39 -3.53 12.42
CA SER A 30 -7.74 -2.96 12.37
C SER A 30 -7.97 -2.13 11.10
N GLU A 31 -9.22 -1.97 10.65
CA GLU A 31 -9.59 -1.13 9.50
C GLU A 31 -9.07 0.31 9.57
N ARG A 32 -8.82 0.84 10.78
CA ARG A 32 -8.26 2.18 10.96
C ARG A 32 -6.88 2.30 10.29
N PHE A 33 -6.11 1.22 10.27
CA PHE A 33 -4.76 1.23 9.73
C PHE A 33 -4.75 1.33 8.20
N PRO A 34 -5.45 0.48 7.41
CA PRO A 34 -5.58 0.69 5.97
C PRO A 34 -6.22 2.04 5.61
N ARG A 35 -7.21 2.54 6.37
CA ARG A 35 -7.79 3.88 6.15
C ARG A 35 -6.74 4.97 6.28
N ARG A 36 -5.91 4.92 7.32
CA ARG A 36 -4.80 5.84 7.52
C ARG A 36 -3.78 5.76 6.38
N LEU A 37 -3.44 4.56 5.91
CA LEU A 37 -2.53 4.40 4.76
C LEU A 37 -3.09 5.05 3.48
N ILE A 38 -4.40 4.98 3.27
CA ILE A 38 -5.07 5.63 2.13
C ILE A 38 -5.05 7.15 2.28
N GLU A 39 -5.40 7.67 3.46
CA GLU A 39 -5.42 9.11 3.76
C GLU A 39 -4.03 9.73 3.62
N GLU A 40 -3.00 9.06 4.14
CA GLU A 40 -1.59 9.45 4.02
C GLU A 40 -1.02 9.16 2.61
N ARG A 41 -1.79 8.53 1.72
CA ARG A 41 -1.36 8.08 0.37
C ARG A 41 -0.09 7.23 0.36
N ARG A 42 0.08 6.41 1.41
CA ARG A 42 1.22 5.47 1.55
C ARG A 42 1.06 4.19 0.75
N ILE A 43 -0.14 3.92 0.25
CA ILE A 43 -0.44 2.78 -0.63
C ILE A 43 -1.23 3.22 -1.85
N ARG A 44 -1.11 2.44 -2.93
CA ARG A 44 -1.92 2.61 -4.14
C ARG A 44 -3.35 2.14 -3.87
N PHE A 45 -4.33 2.87 -4.39
CA PHE A 45 -5.75 2.49 -4.28
C PHE A 45 -6.54 2.93 -5.51
N VAL A 46 -7.65 2.25 -5.74
CA VAL A 46 -8.60 2.52 -6.81
C VAL A 46 -9.89 3.04 -6.19
N ARG A 47 -10.38 4.15 -6.70
CA ARG A 47 -11.72 4.65 -6.36
C ARG A 47 -12.68 4.22 -7.46
N LEU A 48 -13.57 3.29 -7.13
CA LEU A 48 -14.63 2.83 -8.02
C LEU A 48 -15.89 3.67 -7.82
N GLY A 49 -16.45 4.21 -8.90
CA GLY A 49 -17.72 4.93 -8.90
C GLY A 49 -17.69 6.24 -9.70
N GLU A 50 -18.86 6.82 -9.91
CA GLU A 50 -18.99 8.08 -10.65
C GLU A 50 -18.24 9.22 -9.95
N PRO A 51 -17.57 10.09 -10.73
CA PRO A 51 -16.95 11.31 -10.20
C PRO A 51 -17.98 12.12 -9.40
N GLY A 52 -17.68 12.38 -8.12
CA GLY A 52 -18.56 13.17 -7.24
C GLY A 52 -19.44 12.35 -6.27
N LYS A 53 -19.58 11.03 -6.44
CA LYS A 53 -20.25 10.15 -5.46
C LYS A 53 -19.25 9.54 -4.46
N ARG A 54 -19.77 9.02 -3.33
CA ARG A 54 -19.00 8.17 -2.41
C ARG A 54 -18.57 6.92 -3.16
N GLY A 55 -17.34 6.95 -3.68
CA GLY A 55 -16.76 5.84 -4.41
C GLY A 55 -16.37 4.71 -3.46
N HIS A 56 -16.46 3.48 -3.94
CA HIS A 56 -15.91 2.33 -3.24
C HIS A 56 -14.40 2.31 -3.40
N ILE A 57 -13.68 2.17 -2.29
CA ILE A 57 -12.23 2.03 -2.33
C ILE A 57 -11.90 0.54 -2.53
N ARG A 58 -10.97 0.29 -3.45
CA ARG A 58 -10.34 -1.02 -3.65
C ARG A 58 -8.84 -0.87 -3.59
N ILE A 59 -8.19 -1.82 -2.93
CA ILE A 59 -6.76 -1.83 -2.68
C ILE A 59 -6.18 -3.03 -3.44
N PRO A 60 -5.23 -2.83 -4.36
CA PRO A 60 -4.52 -3.94 -4.99
C PRO A 60 -3.71 -4.72 -3.95
N GLU A 61 -3.74 -6.04 -3.99
CA GLU A 61 -2.93 -6.88 -3.08
C GLU A 61 -1.41 -6.61 -3.22
N SER A 62 -0.92 -6.33 -4.42
CA SER A 62 0.46 -5.89 -4.73
C SER A 62 0.82 -4.61 -4.00
N ALA A 63 -0.10 -3.67 -3.84
CA ALA A 63 0.16 -2.44 -3.13
C ALA A 63 0.41 -2.69 -1.63
N LEU A 64 -0.28 -3.68 -1.06
CA LEU A 64 -0.02 -4.12 0.32
C LEU A 64 1.30 -4.86 0.43
N ARG A 65 1.62 -5.74 -0.53
CA ARG A 65 2.93 -6.43 -0.58
C ARG A 65 4.09 -5.46 -0.69
N GLU A 66 4.00 -4.47 -1.57
CA GLU A 66 4.98 -3.39 -1.72
C GLU A 66 5.14 -2.60 -0.42
N PHE A 67 4.03 -2.27 0.25
CA PHE A 67 4.08 -1.57 1.52
C PHE A 67 4.78 -2.38 2.61
N VAL A 68 4.47 -3.68 2.72
CA VAL A 68 5.14 -4.59 3.66
C VAL A 68 6.62 -4.67 3.33
N ASN A 69 6.98 -4.91 2.06
CA ASN A 69 8.37 -4.99 1.61
C ASN A 69 9.16 -3.72 1.89
N ALA A 70 8.56 -2.54 1.66
CA ALA A 70 9.20 -1.25 1.96
C ALA A 70 9.36 -0.99 3.47
N GLY A 71 8.53 -1.63 4.31
CA GLY A 71 8.60 -1.56 5.77
C GLY A 71 9.44 -2.67 6.41
N LEU A 72 10.01 -3.60 5.63
CA LEU A 72 10.90 -4.62 6.15
C LEU A 72 12.19 -3.97 6.68
N VAL A 73 12.49 -4.23 7.93
CA VAL A 73 13.76 -3.87 8.56
C VAL A 73 14.64 -5.10 8.53
N GLU A 74 15.81 -4.99 7.90
CA GLU A 74 16.78 -6.08 7.85
C GLU A 74 17.21 -6.47 9.27
N PRO A 75 17.32 -7.76 9.59
CA PRO A 75 17.79 -8.22 10.88
C PRO A 75 19.19 -7.67 11.16
N MET A 76 19.40 -7.10 12.34
CA MET A 76 20.75 -6.74 12.79
C MET A 76 21.57 -8.02 12.96
N THR A 77 22.69 -8.08 12.25
CA THR A 77 23.61 -9.21 12.37
C THR A 77 24.53 -9.00 13.57
N VAL A 78 25.08 -10.10 14.08
CA VAL A 78 26.09 -10.05 15.15
C VAL A 78 27.18 -9.06 14.75
N SER A 79 27.71 -9.07 13.53
CA SER A 79 28.73 -8.11 13.06
C SER A 79 28.39 -6.61 13.24
N ASP A 80 27.12 -6.21 13.28
CA ASP A 80 26.69 -4.81 13.39
C ASP A 80 26.93 -4.22 14.79
N ASN A 81 26.84 -5.04 15.85
CA ASN A 81 27.00 -4.54 17.23
C ASN A 81 28.46 -4.27 17.63
N TRP A 82 29.46 -4.73 16.86
CA TRP A 82 30.88 -4.64 17.20
C TRP A 82 31.55 -3.41 16.57
N ARG A 83 30.89 -2.73 15.62
CA ARG A 83 31.41 -1.51 14.96
C ARG A 83 31.07 -0.20 15.69
N ALA A 84 30.44 -0.27 16.86
CA ALA A 84 30.05 0.90 17.64
C ALA A 84 30.97 1.19 18.84
N ALA A 85 32.19 0.64 18.86
CA ALA A 85 33.19 0.86 19.92
C ALA A 85 34.30 1.81 19.49
#